data_AF-A0A945JLG5-F1
#
_entry.id   AF-A0A945JLG5-F1
#
_cell.length_a   1.000
_cell.length_b   1.000
_cell.length_c   1.000
_cell.angle_alpha   90.00
_cell.angle_beta   90.00
_cell.angle_gamma   90.00
#
_symmetry.space_group_name_H-M   'P 1'
#
loop_
_entity.id
_entity.type
_entity.pdbx_description
1 polymer ?
#
loop_
_entity_poly.entity_id
_entity_poly.type
_entity_poly.pdbx_seq_one_letter_code
_entity_poly.pdbx_strand_id
1 'polypeptide(L)'
;MPEDSENTRETTGAITFGAAFRVWLRIALLSFGGPAGQIALMHRVLVDEKKWISESRFLHALNYCMLLPGPEAQQLATYVGWLFHRTWGGLVAGILFILPGAIVILALSILYAGFNDLTIVQAVFFGIKAAVLAVVVEAVLRIGRRALTNNVMYGIAGVAFVGIFFFAAPFPAIVIAAGLLGYIGGRLWPTIFSGGSGHGDGGDSDGDAIDALSEAGQLDHTRPSTARALRVSVICLTLWLAPIAILWTVLGASHVYTQESLFFSKMAVVTFG
;
A
#
# COMPACT_ATOMS: atom_id res chain seq x y z
N MET A 1 -13.86 -44.41 -36.59
CA MET A 1 -13.90 -42.94 -36.51
C MET A 1 -14.10 -42.59 -35.06
N PRO A 2 -13.10 -42.03 -34.35
CA PRO A 2 -13.36 -41.39 -33.08
C PRO A 2 -13.82 -39.96 -33.37
N GLU A 3 -15.07 -39.69 -33.01
CA GLU A 3 -15.68 -38.36 -33.00
C GLU A 3 -15.00 -37.50 -31.91
N ASP A 4 -14.44 -36.37 -32.36
CA ASP A 4 -14.50 -35.06 -31.72
C ASP A 4 -14.54 -35.02 -30.19
N SER A 5 -13.40 -35.34 -29.57
CA SER A 5 -13.01 -34.69 -28.31
C SER A 5 -12.41 -33.32 -28.63
N GLU A 6 -13.20 -32.41 -29.21
CA GLU A 6 -12.91 -30.99 -29.23
C GLU A 6 -13.10 -30.45 -27.81
N ASN A 7 -12.10 -30.76 -26.98
CA ASN A 7 -11.98 -30.26 -25.64
C ASN A 7 -11.97 -28.73 -25.71
N THR A 8 -13.01 -28.15 -25.11
CA THR A 8 -13.24 -26.72 -24.89
C THR A 8 -12.03 -26.08 -24.21
N ARG A 9 -10.97 -25.81 -24.96
CA ARG A 9 -10.01 -24.75 -24.63
C ARG A 9 -10.71 -23.45 -24.99
N GLU A 10 -11.63 -23.02 -24.13
CA GLU A 10 -12.00 -21.62 -24.06
C GLU A 10 -10.69 -20.84 -23.96
N THR A 11 -10.31 -20.21 -25.06
CA THR A 11 -9.25 -19.21 -25.15
C THR A 11 -9.28 -18.38 -23.87
N THR A 12 -8.24 -18.48 -23.04
CA THR A 12 -7.99 -17.62 -21.87
C THR A 12 -8.12 -16.18 -22.33
N GLY A 13 -9.33 -15.63 -22.21
CA GLY A 13 -9.69 -14.35 -22.82
C GLY A 13 -8.85 -13.27 -22.16
N ALA A 14 -8.00 -12.61 -22.94
CA ALA A 14 -7.16 -11.53 -22.47
C ALA A 14 -7.98 -10.58 -21.57
N ILE A 15 -7.50 -10.34 -20.35
CA ILE A 15 -8.19 -9.52 -19.35
C ILE A 15 -8.49 -8.17 -20.00
N THR A 16 -9.76 -7.85 -20.24
CA THR A 16 -10.11 -6.57 -20.87
C THR A 16 -9.89 -5.42 -19.89
N PHE A 17 -9.44 -4.26 -20.40
CA PHE A 17 -9.18 -3.09 -19.56
C PHE A 17 -10.44 -2.63 -18.81
N GLY A 18 -11.61 -2.67 -19.44
CA GLY A 18 -12.88 -2.31 -18.79
C GLY A 18 -13.33 -3.31 -17.71
N ALA A 19 -12.96 -4.59 -17.83
CA ALA A 19 -13.18 -5.56 -16.75
C ALA A 19 -12.24 -5.27 -15.57
N ALA A 20 -10.95 -5.04 -15.84
CA ALA A 20 -9.98 -4.70 -14.81
C ALA A 20 -10.35 -3.40 -14.09
N PHE A 21 -10.75 -2.35 -14.81
CA PHE A 21 -11.21 -1.08 -14.22
C PHE A 21 -12.33 -1.28 -13.19
N ARG A 22 -13.36 -2.07 -13.53
CA ARG A 22 -14.48 -2.36 -12.62
C ARG A 22 -14.02 -3.13 -11.38
N VAL A 23 -13.07 -4.05 -11.53
CA VAL A 23 -12.50 -4.80 -10.41
C VAL A 23 -11.67 -3.89 -9.51
N TRP A 24 -10.80 -3.04 -10.06
CA TRP A 24 -10.03 -2.07 -9.28
C TRP A 24 -10.93 -1.07 -8.55
N LEU A 25 -11.99 -0.59 -9.19
CA LEU A 25 -12.98 0.27 -8.56
C LEU A 25 -13.71 -0.45 -7.41
N ARG A 26 -14.10 -1.72 -7.61
CA ARG A 26 -14.71 -2.54 -6.55
C ARG A 26 -13.76 -2.73 -5.38
N ILE A 27 -12.49 -3.06 -5.64
CA ILE A 27 -11.47 -3.22 -4.60
C ILE A 27 -11.31 -1.91 -3.84
N ALA A 28 -11.18 -0.77 -4.53
CA ALA A 28 -11.00 0.53 -3.91
C ALA A 28 -12.19 0.93 -3.00
N LEU A 29 -13.43 0.70 -3.46
CA LEU A 29 -14.63 1.03 -2.69
C LEU A 29 -14.85 0.09 -1.49
N LEU A 30 -14.31 -1.12 -1.53
CA LEU A 30 -14.46 -2.13 -0.47
C LEU A 30 -13.21 -2.28 0.41
N SER A 31 -12.17 -1.48 0.16
CA SER A 31 -10.89 -1.57 0.86
C SER A 31 -10.96 -1.01 2.29
N PHE A 32 -11.34 -1.86 3.23
CA PHE A 32 -11.37 -1.57 4.67
C PHE A 32 -10.57 -2.61 5.48
N GLY A 33 -10.16 -2.25 6.70
CA GLY A 33 -9.51 -3.19 7.62
C GLY A 33 -7.98 -3.14 7.67
N GLY A 34 -7.37 -2.07 7.15
CA GLY A 34 -5.92 -1.86 7.12
C GLY A 34 -5.20 -2.66 6.03
N PRO A 35 -3.85 -2.59 5.96
CA PRO A 35 -3.09 -3.19 4.86
C PRO A 35 -3.37 -4.69 4.66
N ALA A 36 -3.42 -5.46 5.75
CA ALA A 36 -3.72 -6.89 5.69
C ALA A 36 -5.13 -7.19 5.13
N GLY A 37 -6.14 -6.40 5.54
CA GLY A 37 -7.51 -6.54 5.02
C GLY A 37 -7.60 -6.18 3.54
N GLN A 38 -6.88 -5.15 3.11
CA GLN A 38 -6.81 -4.73 1.71
C GLN A 38 -6.10 -5.78 0.84
N ILE A 39 -4.97 -6.33 1.31
CA ILE A 39 -4.25 -7.41 0.62
C ILE A 39 -5.12 -8.67 0.53
N ALA A 40 -5.82 -9.04 1.61
CA ALA A 40 -6.73 -10.19 1.61
C ALA A 40 -7.91 -9.99 0.66
N LEU A 41 -8.48 -8.78 0.57
CA LEU A 41 -9.52 -8.45 -0.40
C LEU A 41 -9.00 -8.58 -1.84
N MET A 42 -7.80 -8.07 -2.12
CA MET A 42 -7.19 -8.18 -3.44
C MET A 42 -6.90 -9.64 -3.79
N HIS A 43 -6.36 -10.41 -2.86
CA HIS A 43 -6.13 -11.85 -3.03
C HIS A 43 -7.44 -12.56 -3.37
N ARG A 44 -8.46 -12.45 -2.53
CA ARG A 44 -9.78 -13.04 -2.76
C ARG A 44 -10.37 -12.67 -4.12
N VAL A 45 -10.31 -11.38 -4.49
CA VAL A 45 -10.93 -10.94 -5.75
C VAL A 45 -10.12 -11.37 -6.97
N LEU A 46 -8.78 -11.27 -6.93
CA LEU A 46 -7.92 -11.47 -8.10
C LEU A 46 -7.49 -12.93 -8.29
N VAL A 47 -7.23 -13.64 -7.18
CA VAL A 47 -6.81 -15.05 -7.15
C VAL A 47 -8.04 -15.95 -7.09
N ASP A 48 -8.87 -15.84 -6.05
CA ASP A 48 -9.95 -16.82 -5.83
C ASP A 48 -11.16 -16.61 -6.76
N GLU A 49 -11.73 -15.39 -6.78
CA GLU A 49 -12.97 -15.09 -7.51
C GLU A 49 -12.75 -14.98 -9.01
N LYS A 50 -11.69 -14.27 -9.43
CA LYS A 50 -11.43 -13.99 -10.86
C LYS A 50 -10.41 -14.92 -11.50
N LYS A 51 -9.53 -15.54 -10.72
CA LYS A 51 -8.44 -16.40 -11.22
C LYS A 51 -7.59 -15.72 -12.30
N TRP A 52 -7.39 -14.41 -12.15
CA TRP A 52 -6.61 -13.59 -13.09
C TRP A 52 -5.11 -13.66 -12.83
N ILE A 53 -4.72 -13.97 -11.60
CA ILE A 53 -3.33 -14.12 -11.14
C ILE A 53 -3.25 -15.37 -10.27
N SER A 54 -2.19 -16.15 -10.42
CA SER A 54 -1.94 -17.34 -9.60
C SER A 54 -1.50 -16.96 -8.19
N GLU A 55 -1.66 -17.90 -7.25
CA GLU A 55 -1.18 -17.76 -5.87
C GLU A 55 0.31 -17.40 -5.83
N SER A 56 1.14 -18.20 -6.51
CA SER A 56 2.60 -18.03 -6.54
C SER A 56 3.01 -16.65 -7.05
N ARG A 57 2.33 -16.15 -8.09
CA ARG A 57 2.64 -14.86 -8.71
C ARG A 57 2.12 -13.70 -7.88
N PHE A 58 0.98 -13.84 -7.23
CA PHE A 58 0.48 -12.85 -6.28
C PHE A 58 1.43 -12.72 -5.09
N LEU A 59 1.87 -13.85 -4.51
CA LEU A 59 2.83 -13.87 -3.41
C LEU A 59 4.19 -13.31 -3.83
N HIS A 60 4.67 -13.62 -5.05
CA HIS A 60 5.89 -13.01 -5.57
C HIS A 60 5.79 -11.48 -5.66
N ALA A 61 4.67 -10.97 -6.19
CA ALA A 61 4.41 -9.53 -6.25
C ALA A 61 4.34 -8.90 -4.84
N LEU A 62 3.67 -9.57 -3.90
CA LEU A 62 3.57 -9.13 -2.51
C LEU A 62 4.95 -9.04 -1.85
N ASN A 63 5.75 -10.10 -1.97
CA ASN A 63 7.11 -10.16 -1.42
C ASN A 63 8.00 -9.06 -2.03
N TYR A 64 7.85 -8.78 -3.33
CA TYR A 64 8.54 -7.67 -3.97
C TYR A 64 8.12 -6.31 -3.41
N CYS A 65 6.81 -6.07 -3.24
CA CYS A 65 6.30 -4.83 -2.65
C CYS A 65 6.76 -4.64 -1.19
N MET A 66 6.91 -5.70 -0.41
CA MET A 66 7.45 -5.62 0.96
C MET A 66 8.91 -5.14 1.02
N LEU A 67 9.67 -5.27 -0.08
CA LEU A 67 11.03 -4.73 -0.17
C LEU A 67 11.05 -3.24 -0.54
N LEU A 68 9.95 -2.72 -1.09
CA LEU A 68 9.85 -1.34 -1.53
C LEU A 68 9.33 -0.44 -0.40
N PRO A 69 9.92 0.74 -0.17
CA PRO A 69 9.39 1.67 0.80
C PRO A 69 8.02 2.21 0.35
N GLY A 70 7.02 2.09 1.21
CA GLY A 70 5.69 2.67 1.01
C GLY A 70 4.54 1.68 1.30
N PRO A 71 3.28 2.11 1.09
CA PRO A 71 2.11 1.35 1.50
C PRO A 71 1.93 0.07 0.66
N GLU A 72 2.20 -1.08 1.28
CA GLU A 72 2.27 -2.40 0.64
C GLU A 72 1.05 -2.71 -0.25
N ALA A 73 -0.17 -2.52 0.26
CA ALA A 73 -1.39 -2.85 -0.46
C ALA A 73 -1.57 -2.01 -1.74
N GLN A 74 -1.25 -0.71 -1.68
CA GLN A 74 -1.34 0.20 -2.82
C GLN A 74 -0.27 -0.11 -3.87
N GLN A 75 0.96 -0.39 -3.42
CA GLN A 75 2.04 -0.80 -4.31
C GLN A 75 1.69 -2.10 -5.03
N LEU A 76 1.14 -3.09 -4.31
CA LEU A 76 0.70 -4.35 -4.88
C LEU A 76 -0.44 -4.16 -5.89
N ALA A 77 -1.43 -3.31 -5.59
CA ALA A 77 -2.47 -2.95 -6.55
C ALA A 77 -1.88 -2.33 -7.82
N THR A 78 -0.93 -1.40 -7.68
CA THR A 78 -0.24 -0.74 -8.79
C THR A 78 0.59 -1.74 -9.61
N TYR A 79 1.31 -2.65 -8.94
CA TYR A 79 2.12 -3.67 -9.58
C TYR A 79 1.26 -4.67 -10.38
N VAL A 80 0.19 -5.18 -9.78
CA VAL A 80 -0.71 -6.13 -10.45
C VAL A 80 -1.50 -5.45 -11.57
N GLY A 81 -1.92 -4.20 -11.37
CA GLY A 81 -2.47 -3.37 -12.45
C GLY A 81 -1.49 -3.21 -13.62
N TRP A 82 -0.21 -2.97 -13.31
CA TRP A 82 0.83 -2.87 -14.32
C TRP A 82 1.06 -4.20 -15.05
N LEU A 83 0.96 -5.32 -14.34
CA LEU A 83 1.07 -6.64 -14.94
C LEU A 83 -0.06 -6.92 -15.95
N PHE A 84 -1.29 -6.45 -15.67
CA PHE A 84 -2.43 -6.66 -16.56
C PHE A 84 -2.44 -5.74 -17.79
N HIS A 85 -2.12 -4.45 -17.62
CA HIS A 85 -2.27 -3.45 -18.71
C HIS A 85 -1.11 -2.44 -18.79
N ARG A 86 0.11 -2.87 -18.43
CA ARG A 86 1.34 -2.06 -18.49
C ARG A 86 1.17 -0.75 -17.70
N THR A 87 1.83 0.33 -18.14
CA THR A 87 1.82 1.63 -17.43
C THR A 87 0.43 2.15 -17.11
N TRP A 88 -0.53 2.02 -18.05
CA TRP A 88 -1.91 2.46 -17.84
C TRP A 88 -2.64 1.65 -16.78
N GLY A 89 -2.46 0.33 -16.77
CA GLY A 89 -3.06 -0.53 -15.75
C GLY A 89 -2.55 -0.19 -14.35
N GLY A 90 -1.24 0.06 -14.22
CA GLY A 90 -0.65 0.45 -12.94
C GLY A 90 -1.15 1.80 -12.45
N LEU A 91 -1.20 2.81 -13.34
CA LEU A 91 -1.73 4.14 -13.01
C LEU A 91 -3.20 4.06 -12.58
N VAL A 92 -4.04 3.35 -13.33
CA VAL A 92 -5.47 3.23 -13.00
C VAL A 92 -5.69 2.48 -11.69
N ALA A 93 -5.02 1.34 -11.48
CA ALA A 93 -5.15 0.57 -10.25
C ALA A 93 -4.69 1.40 -9.04
N GLY A 94 -3.52 2.04 -9.12
CA GLY A 94 -2.98 2.87 -8.05
C GLY A 94 -3.83 4.11 -7.75
N ILE A 95 -4.29 4.82 -8.78
CA ILE A 95 -5.16 6.00 -8.60
C ILE A 95 -6.50 5.59 -7.99
N LEU A 96 -7.15 4.56 -8.55
CA LEU A 96 -8.44 4.09 -8.03
C LEU A 96 -8.32 3.66 -6.58
N PHE A 97 -7.21 3.05 -6.16
CA PHE A 97 -7.00 2.63 -4.78
C PHE A 97 -7.11 3.78 -3.77
N ILE A 98 -6.61 4.97 -4.10
CA ILE A 98 -6.58 6.14 -3.21
C ILE A 98 -7.81 7.04 -3.41
N LEU A 99 -8.36 7.06 -4.63
CA LEU A 99 -9.35 8.03 -5.09
C LEU A 99 -10.61 8.13 -4.20
N PRO A 100 -11.27 7.03 -3.76
CA PRO A 100 -12.45 7.12 -2.89
C PRO A 100 -12.14 7.85 -1.57
N GLY A 101 -11.02 7.52 -0.93
CA GLY A 101 -10.59 8.18 0.31
C GLY A 101 -10.31 9.66 0.09
N ALA A 102 -9.61 10.00 -1.01
CA ALA A 102 -9.33 11.38 -1.37
C ALA A 102 -10.61 12.19 -1.62
N ILE A 103 -11.61 11.63 -2.32
CA ILE A 103 -12.90 12.27 -2.57
C ILE A 103 -13.65 12.52 -1.25
N VAL A 104 -13.70 11.54 -0.36
CA VAL A 104 -14.38 11.68 0.93
C VAL A 104 -13.71 12.75 1.79
N ILE A 105 -12.38 12.75 1.90
CA ILE A 105 -11.65 13.76 2.66
C ILE A 105 -11.84 15.15 2.05
N LEU A 106 -11.78 15.27 0.72
CA LEU A 106 -12.00 16.54 0.03
C LEU A 106 -13.43 17.07 0.27
N ALA A 107 -14.44 16.21 0.15
CA ALA A 107 -15.83 16.58 0.40
C ALA A 107 -16.04 17.04 1.85
N LEU A 108 -15.50 16.31 2.83
CA LEU A 108 -15.53 16.70 4.23
C LEU A 108 -14.78 18.02 4.47
N SER A 109 -13.65 18.23 3.80
CA SER A 109 -12.86 19.47 3.92
C SER A 109 -13.60 20.68 3.37
N ILE A 110 -14.28 20.53 2.22
CA ILE A 110 -15.12 21.60 1.64
C ILE A 110 -16.31 21.89 2.56
N LEU A 111 -16.96 20.85 3.10
CA LEU A 111 -18.06 21.01 4.04
C LEU A 111 -17.62 21.76 5.31
N TYR A 112 -16.47 21.39 5.85
CA TYR A 112 -15.88 22.07 7.00
C TYR A 112 -15.55 23.54 6.68
N ALA A 113 -14.78 23.79 5.62
CA ALA A 113 -14.35 25.14 5.28
C ALA A 113 -15.51 26.08 4.92
N GLY A 114 -16.58 25.55 4.32
CA GLY A 114 -17.74 26.35 3.90
C GLY A 114 -18.84 26.53 4.96
N PHE A 115 -18.99 25.59 5.91
CA PHE A 115 -20.17 25.53 6.79
C PHE A 115 -19.85 25.28 8.27
N ASN A 116 -18.60 25.43 8.71
CA ASN A 116 -18.22 25.21 10.11
C ASN A 116 -18.95 26.12 11.13
N ASP A 117 -19.55 27.23 10.70
CA ASP A 117 -20.32 28.12 11.59
C ASP A 117 -21.70 27.53 11.97
N LEU A 118 -22.17 26.51 11.26
CA LEU A 118 -23.44 25.85 11.57
C LEU A 118 -23.25 24.84 12.70
N THR A 119 -24.02 24.99 13.78
CA THR A 119 -24.00 24.10 14.96
C THR A 119 -24.17 22.62 14.59
N ILE A 120 -25.00 22.32 13.58
CA ILE A 120 -25.21 20.94 13.12
C ILE A 120 -23.95 20.34 12.49
N VAL A 121 -23.17 21.13 11.74
CA VAL A 121 -21.92 20.70 11.12
C VAL A 121 -20.91 20.38 12.22
N GLN A 122 -20.77 21.26 13.21
CA GLN A 122 -19.90 21.03 14.38
C GLN A 122 -20.28 19.75 15.14
N ALA A 123 -21.58 19.50 15.36
CA ALA A 123 -22.06 18.29 16.03
C ALA A 123 -21.72 17.01 15.23
N VAL A 124 -21.89 17.04 13.90
CA VAL A 124 -21.50 15.92 13.02
C VAL A 124 -19.99 15.68 13.09
N PHE A 125 -19.17 16.73 12.97
CA PHE A 125 -17.71 16.61 13.08
C PHE A 125 -17.26 16.09 14.45
N PHE A 126 -17.95 16.46 15.53
CA PHE A 126 -17.70 15.89 16.86
C PHE A 126 -17.98 14.38 16.90
N GLY A 127 -19.12 13.94 16.34
CA GLY A 127 -19.45 12.52 16.20
C GLY A 127 -18.41 11.76 15.37
N ILE A 128 -17.98 12.33 14.24
CA ILE A 128 -16.92 11.75 13.40
C ILE A 128 -15.60 11.65 14.18
N LYS A 129 -15.19 12.68 14.94
CA LYS A 129 -13.98 12.64 15.78
C LYS A 129 -14.02 11.49 16.78
N ALA A 130 -15.17 11.26 17.42
CA ALA A 130 -15.36 10.14 18.33
C ALA A 130 -15.24 8.78 17.62
N ALA A 131 -15.84 8.64 16.43
CA ALA A 131 -15.72 7.43 15.63
C ALA A 131 -14.27 7.18 15.17
N VAL A 132 -13.57 8.22 14.71
CA VAL A 132 -12.15 8.14 14.32
C VAL A 132 -11.29 7.71 15.51
N LEU A 133 -11.51 8.25 16.71
CA LEU A 133 -10.80 7.83 17.91
C LEU A 133 -10.99 6.33 18.17
N ALA A 134 -12.21 5.81 18.07
CA ALA A 134 -12.48 4.39 18.26
C ALA A 134 -11.75 3.52 17.21
N VAL A 135 -11.74 3.95 15.94
CA VAL A 135 -11.01 3.25 14.86
C VAL A 135 -9.50 3.28 15.10
N VAL A 136 -8.94 4.40 15.54
CA VAL A 136 -7.52 4.53 15.87
C VAL A 136 -7.15 3.62 17.04
N VAL A 137 -7.97 3.59 18.10
CA VAL A 137 -7.76 2.69 19.24
C VAL A 137 -7.79 1.23 18.79
N GLU A 138 -8.79 0.83 18.00
CA GLU A 138 -8.89 -0.53 17.47
C GLU A 138 -7.69 -0.89 16.59
N ALA A 139 -7.21 0.03 15.74
CA ALA A 139 -6.01 -0.18 14.94
C ALA A 139 -4.77 -0.37 15.81
N VAL A 140 -4.59 0.46 16.86
CA VAL A 140 -3.48 0.33 17.81
C VAL A 140 -3.56 -1.00 18.56
N LEU A 141 -4.74 -1.42 19.03
CA LEU A 141 -4.90 -2.70 19.71
C LEU A 141 -4.63 -3.89 18.78
N ARG A 142 -5.13 -3.83 17.54
CA ARG A 142 -4.92 -4.87 16.53
C ARG A 142 -3.44 -5.02 16.18
N ILE A 143 -2.75 -3.92 15.88
CA ILE A 143 -1.32 -3.93 15.55
C ILE A 143 -0.51 -4.32 16.78
N GLY A 144 -0.83 -3.74 17.95
CA GLY A 144 -0.15 -4.00 19.21
C GLY A 144 -0.20 -5.46 19.62
N ARG A 145 -1.35 -6.13 19.52
CA ARG A 145 -1.48 -7.58 19.82
C ARG A 145 -0.66 -8.46 18.89
N ARG A 146 -0.44 -8.03 17.65
CA ARG A 146 0.38 -8.77 16.67
C ARG A 146 1.88 -8.53 16.88
N ALA A 147 2.28 -7.32 17.28
CA ALA A 147 3.67 -6.92 17.42
C ALA A 147 4.25 -7.16 18.83
N LEU A 148 3.45 -7.04 19.89
CA LEU A 148 3.88 -7.14 21.28
C LEU A 148 3.53 -8.53 21.82
N THR A 149 4.50 -9.45 21.76
CA THR A 149 4.28 -10.86 22.11
C THR A 149 4.64 -11.19 23.57
N ASN A 150 5.39 -10.32 24.25
CA ASN A 150 5.86 -10.54 25.62
C ASN A 150 5.91 -9.25 26.45
N ASN A 151 6.06 -9.39 27.77
CA ASN A 151 6.09 -8.26 28.71
C ASN A 151 7.27 -7.29 28.45
N VAL A 152 8.39 -7.77 27.90
CA VAL A 152 9.54 -6.92 27.57
C VAL A 152 9.19 -5.97 26.43
N MET A 153 8.51 -6.46 25.39
CA MET A 153 8.03 -5.65 24.27
C MET A 153 7.00 -4.61 24.74
N TYR A 154 6.07 -4.98 25.63
CA TYR A 154 5.17 -4.02 26.28
C TYR A 154 5.94 -2.96 27.09
N GLY A 155 7.00 -3.36 27.80
CA GLY A 155 7.90 -2.44 28.52
C GLY A 155 8.59 -1.45 27.59
N ILE A 156 9.15 -1.92 26.47
CA ILE A 156 9.77 -1.06 25.44
C ILE A 156 8.73 -0.08 24.87
N ALA A 157 7.52 -0.55 24.56
CA ALA A 157 6.43 0.30 24.09
C ALA A 157 6.03 1.37 25.13
N GLY A 158 5.98 1.01 26.41
CA GLY A 158 5.70 1.95 27.51
C GLY A 158 6.80 3.01 27.66
N VAL A 159 8.07 2.62 27.60
CA VAL A 159 9.21 3.56 27.64
C VAL A 159 9.21 4.49 26.42
N ALA A 160 8.92 3.95 25.23
CA ALA A 160 8.77 4.75 24.01
C ALA A 160 7.63 5.77 24.13
N PHE A 161 6.48 5.35 24.69
CA PHE A 161 5.35 6.26 24.95
C PHE A 161 5.74 7.37 25.92
N VAL A 162 6.41 7.04 27.02
CA VAL A 162 6.88 8.06 27.98
C VAL A 162 7.88 9.01 27.32
N GLY A 163 8.82 8.49 26.53
CA GLY A 163 9.80 9.26 25.79
C GLY A 163 9.17 10.27 24.83
N ILE A 164 8.20 9.84 24.02
CA ILE A 164 7.57 10.73 23.04
C ILE A 164 6.59 11.70 23.70
N PHE A 165 5.80 11.25 24.68
CA PHE A 165 4.72 12.05 25.26
C PHE A 165 5.22 13.09 26.27
N PHE A 166 6.15 12.71 27.16
CA PHE A 166 6.64 13.61 28.20
C PHE A 166 7.93 14.35 27.82
N PHE A 167 8.80 13.71 27.03
CA PHE A 167 10.12 14.27 26.69
C PHE A 167 10.21 14.79 25.26
N ALA A 168 9.14 14.68 24.46
CA ALA A 168 9.12 15.05 23.04
C ALA A 168 10.29 14.43 22.26
N ALA A 169 10.72 13.23 22.66
CA ALA A 169 11.85 12.56 22.03
C ALA A 169 11.57 12.34 20.54
N PRO A 170 12.53 12.62 19.65
CA PRO A 170 12.32 12.52 18.21
C PRO A 170 12.03 11.06 17.83
N PHE A 171 10.98 10.85 17.06
CA PHE A 171 10.52 9.51 16.63
C PHE A 171 11.65 8.63 16.05
N PRO A 172 12.55 9.13 15.18
CA PRO A 172 13.67 8.34 14.69
C PRO A 172 14.60 7.80 15.79
N ALA A 173 14.84 8.59 16.85
CA ALA A 173 15.68 8.15 17.96
C ALA A 173 15.01 7.02 18.76
N ILE A 174 13.69 7.10 18.94
CA ILE A 174 12.91 6.04 19.59
C ILE A 174 13.00 4.73 18.79
N VAL A 175 12.82 4.80 17.46
CA VAL A 175 12.91 3.63 16.58
C VAL A 175 14.32 3.02 16.62
N ILE A 176 15.37 3.83 16.52
CA ILE A 176 16.76 3.36 16.60
C ILE A 176 17.04 2.72 17.96
N ALA A 177 16.64 3.34 19.06
CA ALA A 177 16.84 2.80 20.41
C ALA A 177 16.09 1.48 20.60
N ALA A 178 14.83 1.40 20.17
CA ALA A 178 14.05 0.17 20.21
C ALA A 178 14.67 -0.94 19.35
N GLY A 179 15.16 -0.60 18.15
CA GLY A 179 15.86 -1.54 17.27
C GLY A 179 17.17 -2.06 17.86
N LEU A 180 17.96 -1.20 18.49
CA LEU A 180 19.19 -1.60 19.19
C LEU A 180 18.89 -2.49 20.41
N LEU A 181 17.88 -2.14 21.21
CA LEU A 181 17.43 -2.95 22.33
C LEU A 181 16.92 -4.33 21.87
N GLY A 182 16.19 -4.36 20.75
CA GLY A 182 15.74 -5.60 20.12
C GLY A 182 16.91 -6.44 19.59
N TYR A 183 17.92 -5.83 18.96
CA TYR A 183 19.09 -6.53 18.44
C TYR A 183 19.96 -7.12 19.57
N ILE A 184 20.26 -6.32 20.59
CA ILE A 184 21.04 -6.76 21.76
C ILE A 184 20.25 -7.82 22.53
N GLY A 185 18.95 -7.58 22.76
CA GLY A 185 18.04 -8.51 23.43
C GLY A 185 17.92 -9.84 22.68
N GLY A 186 17.84 -9.81 21.35
CA GLY A 186 17.80 -11.01 20.50
C GLY A 186 19.08 -11.84 20.56
N ARG A 187 20.24 -11.21 20.80
CA ARG A 187 21.52 -11.90 20.91
C ARG A 187 21.79 -12.46 22.31
N LEU A 188 21.29 -11.79 23.35
CA LEU A 188 21.50 -12.18 24.75
C LEU A 188 20.41 -13.11 25.29
N TRP A 189 19.16 -12.95 24.84
CA TRP A 189 18.00 -13.76 25.25
C TRP A 189 17.14 -14.19 24.05
N PRO A 190 17.63 -15.14 23.22
CA PRO A 190 16.93 -15.57 22.01
C PRO A 190 15.51 -16.08 22.30
N THR A 191 15.32 -16.79 23.41
CA THR A 191 14.03 -17.36 23.81
C THR A 191 12.92 -16.34 24.05
N ILE A 192 13.27 -15.08 24.34
CA ILE A 192 12.29 -13.99 24.58
C ILE A 192 12.02 -13.22 23.29
N PHE A 193 13.01 -13.07 22.41
CA PHE A 193 12.96 -12.21 21.23
C PHE A 193 12.74 -12.94 19.90
N SER A 194 12.77 -14.29 19.86
CA SER A 194 12.50 -15.09 18.64
C SER A 194 11.03 -15.20 18.24
N GLY A 195 10.12 -14.41 18.83
CA GLY A 195 8.69 -14.47 18.56
C GLY A 195 8.30 -13.75 17.27
N GLY A 196 8.22 -14.49 16.15
CA GLY A 196 7.44 -14.06 14.98
C GLY A 196 8.08 -14.23 13.60
N SER A 197 8.79 -15.32 13.30
CA SER A 197 9.14 -15.66 11.91
C SER A 197 7.95 -16.35 11.21
N GLY A 198 6.87 -15.62 10.96
CA GLY A 198 5.76 -16.11 10.15
C GLY A 198 6.02 -15.84 8.66
N HIS A 199 6.96 -16.56 8.05
CA HIS A 199 7.01 -16.68 6.59
C HIS A 199 6.10 -17.85 6.21
N GLY A 200 4.96 -17.53 5.57
CA GLY A 200 4.07 -18.53 5.01
C GLY A 200 4.81 -19.33 3.95
N ASP A 201 4.84 -20.64 4.15
CA ASP A 201 5.39 -21.62 3.22
C ASP A 201 4.58 -21.55 1.91
N GLY A 202 5.28 -21.29 0.81
CA GLY A 202 4.68 -21.14 -0.51
C GLY A 202 4.28 -22.51 -1.05
N GLY A 203 2.97 -22.80 -1.03
CA GLY A 203 2.39 -23.98 -1.67
C GLY A 203 2.56 -23.94 -3.19
N ASP A 204 2.87 -25.11 -3.74
CA ASP A 204 3.18 -25.35 -5.16
C ASP A 204 1.94 -25.23 -6.07
N SER A 205 2.19 -24.66 -7.25
CA SER A 205 1.45 -24.65 -8.53
C SER A 205 -0.08 -24.84 -8.56
N ASP A 206 -0.82 -23.79 -8.98
CA ASP A 206 -1.63 -23.85 -10.21
C ASP A 206 -2.01 -22.43 -10.69
N GLY A 207 -1.83 -22.12 -11.99
CA GLY A 207 -1.75 -20.72 -12.42
C GLY A 207 -1.82 -20.41 -13.92
N ASP A 208 -2.70 -21.10 -14.65
CA ASP A 208 -2.81 -21.09 -16.12
C ASP A 208 -2.88 -19.70 -16.81
N ALA A 209 -3.40 -18.64 -16.19
CA ALA A 209 -3.71 -17.41 -16.94
C ALA A 209 -2.49 -16.54 -17.28
N ILE A 210 -1.59 -16.31 -16.32
CA ILE A 210 -0.41 -15.46 -16.56
C ILE A 210 0.78 -16.29 -17.05
N ASP A 211 0.85 -17.57 -16.68
CA ASP A 211 1.82 -18.47 -17.28
C ASP A 211 1.45 -18.72 -18.76
N ALA A 212 0.17 -18.79 -19.13
CA ALA A 212 -0.25 -18.70 -20.54
C ALA A 212 0.05 -17.34 -21.18
N LEU A 213 -0.09 -16.19 -20.48
CA LEU A 213 0.32 -14.87 -21.02
C LEU A 213 1.85 -14.76 -21.20
N SER A 214 2.62 -15.43 -20.34
CA SER A 214 4.08 -15.51 -20.41
C SER A 214 4.52 -16.42 -21.57
N GLU A 215 3.90 -17.59 -21.70
CA GLU A 215 4.10 -18.56 -22.79
C GLU A 215 3.62 -18.00 -24.14
N ALA A 216 2.55 -17.20 -24.16
CA ALA A 216 2.07 -16.48 -25.34
C ALA A 216 2.89 -15.22 -25.69
N GLY A 217 3.98 -14.92 -24.97
CA GLY A 217 4.88 -13.80 -25.25
C GLY A 217 4.32 -12.41 -24.92
N GLN A 218 3.21 -12.30 -24.18
CA GLN A 218 2.53 -11.03 -23.92
C GLN A 218 3.13 -10.24 -22.73
N LEU A 219 4.09 -10.82 -22.00
CA LEU A 219 4.79 -10.20 -20.89
C LEU A 219 6.18 -9.61 -21.24
N ASP A 220 6.48 -9.32 -22.51
CA ASP A 220 7.78 -8.74 -22.93
C ASP A 220 8.19 -7.46 -22.16
N HIS A 221 7.21 -6.75 -21.60
CA HIS A 221 7.43 -5.56 -20.79
C HIS A 221 8.02 -5.84 -19.40
N THR A 222 7.96 -7.09 -18.93
CA THR A 222 8.54 -7.55 -17.67
C THR A 222 10.04 -7.85 -17.77
N ARG A 223 10.58 -7.99 -18.99
CA ARG A 223 12.01 -8.24 -19.19
C ARG A 223 12.84 -7.05 -18.71
N PRO A 224 13.84 -7.27 -17.85
CA PRO A 224 14.66 -6.19 -17.31
C PRO A 224 15.48 -5.55 -18.43
N SER A 225 15.52 -4.22 -18.45
CA SER A 225 16.34 -3.43 -19.38
C SER A 225 16.84 -2.19 -18.67
N THR A 226 18.16 -2.04 -18.59
CA THR A 226 18.81 -0.89 -17.95
C THR A 226 18.43 0.42 -18.64
N ALA A 227 18.36 0.43 -19.98
CA ALA A 227 17.93 1.59 -20.75
C ALA A 227 16.48 1.99 -20.45
N ARG A 228 15.59 0.99 -20.29
CA ARG A 228 14.20 1.24 -19.89
C ARG A 228 14.13 1.77 -18.46
N ALA A 229 14.85 1.15 -17.53
CA ALA A 229 14.90 1.57 -16.14
C ALA A 229 15.38 3.03 -16.03
N LEU A 230 16.50 3.38 -16.67
CA LEU A 230 17.02 4.75 -16.67
C LEU A 230 16.02 5.74 -17.27
N ARG A 231 15.39 5.39 -18.40
CA ARG A 231 14.37 6.24 -19.03
C ARG A 231 13.17 6.47 -18.10
N VAL A 232 12.66 5.42 -17.47
CA VAL A 232 11.53 5.52 -16.53
C VAL A 232 11.93 6.34 -15.32
N SER A 233 13.10 6.12 -14.74
CA SER A 233 13.62 6.91 -13.62
C SER A 233 13.71 8.39 -13.95
N VAL A 234 14.25 8.74 -15.12
CA VAL A 234 14.32 10.15 -15.57
C VAL A 234 12.92 10.73 -15.69
N ILE A 235 11.98 10.04 -16.36
CA ILE A 235 10.60 10.52 -16.51
C ILE A 235 9.94 10.73 -15.14
N CYS A 236 10.02 9.76 -14.23
CA CYS A 236 9.42 9.84 -12.91
C CYS A 236 10.05 10.95 -12.05
N LEU A 237 11.37 11.08 -12.07
CA LEU A 237 12.07 12.15 -11.35
C LEU A 237 11.73 13.53 -11.90
N THR A 238 11.60 13.67 -13.23
CA THR A 238 11.17 14.93 -13.84
C THR A 238 9.72 15.26 -13.47
N LEU A 239 8.80 14.30 -13.57
CA LEU A 239 7.39 14.50 -13.19
C LEU A 239 7.23 14.86 -11.71
N TRP A 240 8.13 14.38 -10.85
CA TRP A 240 8.11 14.69 -9.44
C TRP A 240 8.78 16.03 -9.09
N LEU A 241 10.00 16.28 -9.59
CA LEU A 241 10.80 17.45 -9.20
C LEU A 241 10.44 18.72 -9.99
N ALA A 242 9.99 18.60 -11.25
CA ALA A 242 9.69 19.77 -12.07
C ALA A 242 8.56 20.63 -11.49
N PRO A 243 7.41 20.09 -11.02
CA PRO A 243 6.37 20.90 -10.39
C PRO A 243 6.87 21.65 -9.15
N ILE A 244 7.71 21.00 -8.33
CA ILE A 244 8.30 21.62 -7.13
C ILE A 244 9.22 22.77 -7.52
N ALA A 245 10.10 22.55 -8.51
CA ALA A 245 11.00 23.57 -9.01
C ALA A 245 10.21 24.76 -9.59
N ILE A 246 9.15 24.49 -10.37
CA ILE A 246 8.28 25.53 -10.92
C ILE A 246 7.63 26.35 -9.80
N LEU A 247 7.00 25.71 -8.81
CA LEU A 247 6.39 26.41 -7.67
C LEU A 247 7.41 27.26 -6.91
N TRP A 248 8.60 26.71 -6.68
CA TRP A 248 9.68 27.42 -6.00
C TRP A 248 10.16 28.65 -6.77
N THR A 249 10.30 28.55 -8.09
CA THR A 249 10.74 29.67 -8.95
C THR A 249 9.65 30.73 -9.18
N VAL A 250 8.38 30.32 -9.30
CA VAL A 250 7.28 31.22 -9.68
C VAL A 250 6.64 31.88 -8.45
N LEU A 251 6.45 31.13 -7.36
CA LEU A 251 5.74 31.59 -6.16
C LEU A 251 6.67 31.86 -4.97
N GLY A 252 7.92 31.36 -5.02
CA GLY A 252 8.90 31.51 -3.95
C GLY A 252 8.78 30.44 -2.85
N ALA A 253 9.79 30.37 -1.99
CA ALA A 253 9.93 29.34 -0.95
C ALA A 253 8.91 29.46 0.20
N SER A 254 8.41 30.66 0.48
CA SER A 254 7.45 30.92 1.56
C SER A 254 6.00 30.71 1.17
N HIS A 255 5.71 30.48 -0.11
CA HIS A 255 4.34 30.28 -0.57
C HIS A 255 3.79 28.92 -0.10
N VAL A 256 2.53 28.89 0.33
CA VAL A 256 1.87 27.69 0.89
C VAL A 256 2.03 26.49 -0.04
N TYR A 257 1.70 26.62 -1.33
CA TYR A 257 1.89 25.52 -2.31
C TYR A 257 3.33 25.00 -2.42
N THR A 258 4.33 25.88 -2.27
CA THR A 258 5.74 25.47 -2.29
C THR A 258 6.10 24.72 -1.01
N GLN A 259 5.63 25.19 0.15
CA GLN A 259 5.85 24.52 1.43
C GLN A 259 5.17 23.15 1.49
N GLU A 260 3.90 23.07 1.07
CA GLU A 260 3.13 21.82 1.02
C GLU A 260 3.76 20.83 0.04
N SER A 261 4.13 21.26 -1.17
CA SER A 261 4.79 20.37 -2.15
C SER A 261 6.14 19.84 -1.65
N LEU A 262 6.94 20.66 -0.97
CA LEU A 262 8.18 20.23 -0.33
C LEU A 262 7.92 19.29 0.86
N PHE A 263 6.91 19.56 1.67
CA PHE A 263 6.52 18.71 2.78
C PHE A 263 6.12 17.31 2.31
N PHE A 264 5.16 17.20 1.38
CA PHE A 264 4.71 15.91 0.85
C PHE A 264 5.81 15.17 0.08
N SER A 265 6.69 15.88 -0.61
CA SER A 265 7.83 15.26 -1.30
C SER A 265 8.85 14.67 -0.31
N LYS A 266 9.14 15.35 0.80
CA LYS A 266 9.98 14.79 1.87
C LYS A 266 9.32 13.57 2.50
N MET A 267 8.03 13.69 2.82
CA MET A 267 7.28 12.59 3.41
C MET A 267 7.31 11.36 2.51
N ALA A 268 7.12 11.48 1.20
CA ALA A 268 7.18 10.36 0.27
C ALA A 268 8.51 9.57 0.28
N VAL A 269 9.63 10.20 0.69
CA VAL A 269 10.95 9.53 0.81
C VAL A 269 11.17 8.94 2.21
N VAL A 270 10.62 9.59 3.23
CA VAL A 270 10.92 9.29 4.65
C VAL A 270 9.87 8.38 5.28
N THR A 271 8.66 8.30 4.72
CA THR A 271 7.62 7.38 5.19
C THR A 271 7.93 5.97 4.73
N PHE A 272 8.14 5.07 5.69
CA PHE A 272 7.90 3.64 5.49
C PHE A 272 6.37 3.43 5.54
N GLY A 273 5.86 2.51 4.71
CA GLY A 273 4.43 2.23 4.56
C GLY A 273 3.72 1.91 5.87
#